data_AF-A0A5C6C2V5-F1
#
_entry.id   AF-A0A5C6C2V5-F1
#
_cell.length_a   1.000
_cell.length_b   1.000
_cell.length_c   1.000
_cell.angle_alpha   90.00
_cell.angle_beta   90.00
_cell.angle_gamma   90.00
#
_symmetry.space_group_name_H-M   'P 1'
#
loop_
_entity.id
_entity.type
_entity.pdbx_description
1 polymer ?
#
loop_
_entity_poly.entity_id
_entity_poly.type
_entity_poly.pdbx_seq_one_letter_code
_entity_poly.pdbx_strand_id
1 'polypeptide(L)'
;MQGPLLTFATLAESRNAAALDLLLVAMEDPEERVRTCAVAALLQREEPQCAEAVLSRWNVFPPESYSLLRKHKAWITPAILESLRDQDANLVHAIGATETIGLHSAIVNLIPLAETHESDIVRDAASEAILQLAHELGHNARANRDKPSVRAPLITALAESTKRIAKHKNERLVDAFLVGSAWADAELRAFVSTSSEYCQLIGNRLATTQRAGIVELLAGFISRRKVPHSLLEILSNRTDDVFRDSLLRAIGDEPSVTVLKNLQELGMPKCCAEEETLMDAISANHRAAAVHIYNQSGADALVYLRTIVAALKRDGQGCTAAAVSGMMKCVVPEYEVWGPSAILIAADNQAAIAEDPTATLLANLIDLLDHRDPSLVRSVRRILAPLHAEAMLERLSGMPEADRRALGRIVMTIDTEAISRIRDGLRHPVLGKRLDAIAAADALAAVDLLSESFERISREDHQAARVLACQVMSRAESKNTLNLLKEMSGLPPCPVRDAAIKAIETRQAMDAL
;
A
#
# COMPACT_ATOMS: atom_id res chain seq x y z
N MET A 1 44.25 37.82 -15.48
CA MET A 1 43.50 37.56 -14.24
C MET A 1 44.21 36.50 -13.37
N GLN A 2 45.41 36.78 -12.86
CA GLN A 2 46.19 35.84 -12.00
C GLN A 2 46.47 36.39 -10.58
N GLY A 3 46.22 37.68 -10.33
CA GLY A 3 46.57 38.35 -9.07
C GLY A 3 45.98 37.70 -7.82
N PRO A 4 44.65 37.51 -7.70
CA PRO A 4 44.05 36.98 -6.47
C PRO A 4 44.53 35.56 -6.13
N LEU A 5 44.65 34.69 -7.13
CA LEU A 5 45.12 33.31 -6.91
C LEU A 5 46.55 33.27 -6.40
N LEU A 6 47.43 34.10 -6.96
CA LEU A 6 48.82 34.21 -6.49
C LEU A 6 48.89 34.74 -5.06
N THR A 7 48.04 35.73 -4.72
CA THR A 7 47.95 36.25 -3.34
C THR A 7 47.54 35.16 -2.35
N PHE A 8 46.47 34.41 -2.62
CA PHE A 8 46.01 33.35 -1.72
C PHE A 8 47.01 32.18 -1.61
N ALA A 9 47.69 31.82 -2.70
CA ALA A 9 48.77 30.83 -2.65
C ALA A 9 49.94 31.31 -1.76
N THR A 10 50.30 32.59 -1.85
CA THR A 10 51.35 33.18 -0.99
C THR A 10 50.91 33.21 0.48
N LEU A 11 49.64 33.49 0.76
CA LEU A 11 49.08 33.47 2.12
C LEU A 11 49.00 32.06 2.71
N ALA A 12 48.78 31.04 1.87
CA ALA A 12 48.77 29.64 2.27
C ALA A 12 50.15 29.16 2.76
N GLU A 13 51.23 29.58 2.09
CA GLU A 13 52.61 29.17 2.43
C GLU A 13 53.25 30.05 3.52
N SER A 14 52.66 31.20 3.83
CA SER A 14 53.22 32.19 4.75
C SER A 14 53.13 31.72 6.21
N ARG A 15 54.25 31.73 6.94
CA ARG A 15 54.29 31.45 8.39
C ARG A 15 53.89 32.66 9.27
N ASN A 16 53.50 33.78 8.67
CA ASN A 16 53.14 34.98 9.42
C ASN A 16 51.73 34.83 10.01
N ALA A 17 51.58 35.04 11.31
CA ALA A 17 50.28 35.01 11.99
C ALA A 17 49.27 36.00 11.39
N ALA A 18 49.72 37.15 10.89
CA ALA A 18 48.85 38.13 10.22
C ALA A 18 48.23 37.59 8.92
N ALA A 19 48.83 36.56 8.30
CA ALA A 19 48.24 35.90 7.14
C ALA A 19 46.96 35.13 7.52
N LEU A 20 46.94 34.51 8.70
CA LEU A 20 45.75 33.83 9.22
C LEU A 20 44.61 34.85 9.45
N ASP A 21 44.89 35.97 10.10
CA ASP A 21 43.89 37.02 10.34
C ASP A 21 43.29 37.54 9.02
N LEU A 22 44.13 37.78 8.02
CA LEU A 22 43.68 38.23 6.70
C LEU A 22 42.83 37.17 6.00
N LEU A 23 43.22 35.89 6.08
CA LEU A 23 42.46 34.79 5.50
C LEU A 23 41.09 34.62 6.17
N LEU A 24 41.01 34.78 7.50
CA LEU A 24 39.74 34.72 8.24
C LEU A 24 38.81 35.86 7.84
N VAL A 25 39.33 37.08 7.71
CA VAL A 25 38.53 38.22 7.19
C VAL A 25 38.08 37.97 5.75
N ALA A 26 38.97 37.42 4.91
CA ALA A 26 38.62 37.09 3.52
C ALA A 26 37.57 35.97 3.39
N MET A 27 37.40 35.10 4.39
CA MET A 27 36.29 34.13 4.43
C MET A 27 34.92 34.78 4.61
N GLU A 28 34.88 36.00 5.15
CA GLU A 28 33.65 36.77 5.40
C GLU A 28 33.33 37.74 4.24
N ASP A 29 34.17 37.77 3.19
CA ASP A 29 34.04 38.68 2.06
C ASP A 29 32.74 38.42 1.26
N PRO A 30 32.02 39.46 0.79
CA PRO A 30 30.80 39.28 -0.01
C PRO A 30 31.03 38.54 -1.33
N GLU A 31 32.24 38.55 -1.90
CA GLU A 31 32.58 37.86 -3.14
C GLU A 31 32.90 36.37 -2.90
N GLU A 32 32.10 35.47 -3.47
CA GLU A 32 32.25 34.01 -3.32
C GLU A 32 33.65 33.50 -3.72
N ARG A 33 34.23 34.12 -4.75
CA ARG A 33 35.56 33.75 -5.25
C ARG A 33 36.65 34.02 -4.21
N VAL A 34 36.57 35.15 -3.51
CA VAL A 34 37.50 35.54 -2.44
C VAL A 34 37.38 34.55 -1.28
N ARG A 35 36.16 34.26 -0.84
CA ARG A 35 35.89 33.27 0.23
C ARG A 35 36.43 31.88 -0.11
N THR A 36 36.16 31.40 -1.33
CA THR A 36 36.61 30.09 -1.80
C THR A 36 38.14 29.99 -1.80
N CYS A 37 38.82 31.04 -2.28
CA CYS A 37 40.29 31.08 -2.26
C CYS A 37 40.84 31.16 -0.84
N ALA A 38 40.18 31.88 0.06
CA ALA A 38 40.55 31.98 1.47
C ALA A 38 40.44 30.63 2.19
N VAL A 39 39.32 29.91 2.02
CA VAL A 39 39.13 28.56 2.56
C VAL A 39 40.17 27.60 2.00
N ALA A 40 40.42 27.63 0.68
CA ALA A 40 41.43 26.77 0.06
C ALA A 40 42.84 27.05 0.59
N ALA A 41 43.18 28.33 0.81
CA ALA A 41 44.46 28.72 1.39
C ALA A 41 44.59 28.27 2.86
N LEU A 42 43.55 28.41 3.68
CA LEU A 42 43.54 27.92 5.07
C LEU A 42 43.70 26.41 5.16
N LEU A 43 43.05 25.66 4.26
CA LEU A 43 43.15 24.20 4.21
C LEU A 43 44.55 23.68 3.83
N GLN A 44 45.39 24.51 3.20
CA GLN A 44 46.78 24.18 2.89
C GLN A 44 47.71 24.41 4.08
N ARG A 45 47.25 25.11 5.12
CA ARG A 45 48.03 25.39 6.32
C ARG A 45 47.93 24.22 7.29
N GLU A 46 49.08 23.73 7.73
CA GLU A 46 49.18 22.61 8.68
C GLU A 46 49.14 23.04 10.16
N GLU A 47 49.14 24.35 10.45
CA GLU A 47 49.16 24.82 11.84
C GLU A 47 47.80 24.59 12.53
N PRO A 48 47.74 23.92 13.70
CA PRO A 48 46.48 23.62 14.41
C PRO A 48 45.63 24.85 14.74
N GLN A 49 46.30 25.96 15.05
CA GLN A 49 45.68 27.26 15.34
C GLN A 49 44.79 27.77 14.20
N CYS A 50 45.05 27.36 12.94
CA CYS A 50 44.20 27.72 11.82
C CYS A 50 42.82 27.06 11.94
N ALA A 51 42.77 25.79 12.32
CA ALA A 51 41.51 25.07 12.50
C ALA A 51 40.71 25.60 13.71
N GLU A 52 41.40 25.91 14.81
CA GLU A 52 40.80 26.56 15.99
C GLU A 52 40.23 27.94 15.64
N ALA A 53 40.97 28.76 14.91
CA ALA A 53 40.53 30.11 14.54
C ALA A 53 39.33 30.06 13.58
N VAL A 54 39.33 29.13 12.62
CA VAL A 54 38.15 28.85 11.78
C VAL A 54 36.98 28.42 12.67
N LEU A 55 37.18 27.50 13.61
CA LEU A 55 36.12 27.06 14.51
C LEU A 55 35.54 28.20 15.36
N SER A 56 36.38 29.12 15.84
CA SER A 56 35.94 30.26 16.66
C SER A 56 34.98 31.22 15.93
N ARG A 57 34.96 31.18 14.60
CA ARG A 57 34.10 32.00 13.74
C ARG A 57 33.06 31.19 12.97
N TRP A 58 32.78 29.96 13.42
CA TRP A 58 31.94 29.02 12.69
C TRP A 58 30.63 29.64 12.18
N ASN A 59 29.90 30.33 13.05
CA ASN A 59 28.59 30.90 12.73
C ASN A 59 28.61 32.10 11.77
N VAL A 60 29.79 32.64 11.45
CA VAL A 60 29.93 33.78 10.53
C VAL A 60 30.03 33.29 9.08
N PHE A 61 30.38 32.02 8.86
CA PHE A 61 30.67 31.53 7.53
C PHE A 61 29.41 31.24 6.71
N PRO A 62 29.44 31.55 5.40
CA PRO A 62 28.32 31.25 4.54
C PRO A 62 28.26 29.74 4.22
N PRO A 63 27.06 29.20 3.91
CA PRO A 63 26.84 27.77 3.76
C PRO A 63 27.73 27.06 2.74
N GLU A 64 28.14 27.75 1.67
CA GLU A 64 28.95 27.18 0.60
C GLU A 64 30.34 26.78 1.08
N SER A 65 30.91 27.53 2.03
CA SER A 65 32.24 27.28 2.62
C SER A 65 32.30 25.94 3.35
N TYR A 66 31.19 25.51 3.97
CA TYR A 66 31.13 24.23 4.66
C TYR A 66 31.30 23.03 3.73
N SER A 67 30.96 23.17 2.44
CA SER A 67 31.13 22.09 1.46
C SER A 67 32.60 21.72 1.23
N LEU A 68 33.50 22.72 1.27
CA LEU A 68 34.95 22.53 1.14
C LEU A 68 35.54 21.92 2.42
N LEU A 69 35.11 22.41 3.59
CA LEU A 69 35.50 21.87 4.89
C LEU A 69 35.02 20.42 5.04
N ARG A 70 33.83 20.08 4.54
CA ARG A 70 33.29 18.72 4.52
C ARG A 70 34.12 17.77 3.66
N LYS A 71 34.83 18.26 2.64
CA LYS A 71 35.79 17.45 1.85
C LYS A 71 37.11 17.22 2.60
N HIS A 72 37.45 18.10 3.54
CA HIS A 72 38.69 18.07 4.31
C HIS A 72 38.43 17.90 5.81
N LYS A 73 37.46 17.04 6.20
CA LYS A 73 37.04 16.89 7.61
C LYS A 73 38.20 16.60 8.55
N ALA A 74 39.18 15.82 8.11
CA ALA A 74 40.34 15.44 8.90
C ALA A 74 41.14 16.64 9.41
N TRP A 75 41.14 17.76 8.67
CA TRP A 75 41.86 18.98 9.03
C TRP A 75 41.23 19.69 10.24
N ILE A 76 39.90 19.84 10.26
CA ILE A 76 39.19 20.54 11.35
C ILE A 76 38.79 19.63 12.53
N THR A 77 38.80 18.31 12.32
CA THR A 77 38.39 17.33 13.35
C THR A 77 39.14 17.48 14.67
N PRO A 78 40.48 17.66 14.72
CA PRO A 78 41.21 17.82 15.98
C PRO A 78 40.69 18.99 16.81
N ALA A 79 40.54 20.19 16.21
CA ALA A 79 40.05 21.38 16.88
C ALA A 79 38.63 21.22 17.43
N ILE A 80 37.75 20.54 16.66
CA ILE A 80 36.40 20.21 17.12
C ILE A 80 36.45 19.27 18.33
N LEU A 81 37.21 18.18 18.26
CA LEU A 81 37.29 17.20 19.35
C LEU A 81 37.92 17.77 20.61
N GLU A 82 38.89 18.67 20.47
CA GLU A 82 39.52 19.40 21.58
C GLU A 82 38.51 20.32 22.26
N SER A 83 37.81 21.17 21.49
CA SER A 83 36.78 22.07 22.04
C SER A 83 35.63 21.31 22.71
N LEU A 84 35.18 20.18 22.14
CA LEU A 84 34.16 19.32 22.78
C LEU A 84 34.64 18.68 24.10
N ARG A 85 35.94 18.37 24.20
CA ARG A 85 36.53 17.75 25.39
C ARG A 85 36.77 18.79 26.49
N ASP A 86 37.35 19.91 26.12
CA ASP A 86 37.80 20.95 27.04
C ASP A 86 36.66 21.89 27.45
N GLN A 87 35.54 21.84 26.72
CA GLN A 87 34.34 22.64 26.98
C GLN A 87 34.66 24.15 27.01
N ASP A 88 35.47 24.57 26.05
CA ASP A 88 36.00 25.92 25.96
C ASP A 88 34.97 26.93 25.37
N ALA A 89 35.43 28.17 25.13
CA ALA A 89 34.59 29.22 24.54
C ALA A 89 34.03 28.87 23.14
N ASN A 90 34.62 27.87 22.46
CA ASN A 90 34.20 27.44 21.13
C ASN A 90 33.21 26.27 21.17
N LEU A 91 32.81 25.78 22.35
CA LEU A 91 31.98 24.57 22.49
C LEU A 91 30.72 24.58 21.60
N VAL A 92 29.98 25.70 21.58
CA VAL A 92 28.77 25.82 20.75
C VAL A 92 29.11 25.74 19.27
N HIS A 93 30.22 26.36 18.85
CA HIS A 93 30.71 26.25 17.48
C HIS A 93 31.17 24.84 17.14
N ALA A 94 31.82 24.12 18.06
CA ALA A 94 32.24 22.74 17.88
C ALA A 94 31.05 21.80 17.69
N ILE A 95 29.95 22.01 18.43
CA ILE A 95 28.70 21.26 18.25
C ILE A 95 28.11 21.55 16.87
N GLY A 96 27.95 22.83 16.51
CA GLY A 96 27.41 23.22 15.19
C GLY A 96 28.28 22.74 14.03
N ALA A 97 29.61 22.76 14.18
CA ALA A 97 30.54 22.25 13.20
C ALA A 97 30.43 20.75 13.04
N THR A 98 30.31 20.01 14.15
CA THR A 98 30.13 18.55 14.16
C THR A 98 28.91 18.12 13.35
N GLU A 99 27.78 18.79 13.53
CA GLU A 99 26.55 18.57 12.76
C GLU A 99 26.76 18.93 11.29
N THR A 100 27.18 20.17 11.01
CA THR A 100 27.27 20.73 9.65
C THR A 100 28.23 19.93 8.76
N ILE A 101 29.37 19.47 9.29
CA ILE A 101 30.32 18.68 8.52
C ILE A 101 30.00 17.18 8.53
N GLY A 102 29.03 16.71 9.33
CA GLY A 102 28.71 15.29 9.44
C GLY A 102 29.84 14.47 10.10
N LEU A 103 30.37 14.95 11.23
CA LEU A 103 31.48 14.31 11.97
C LEU A 103 30.95 13.26 12.95
N HIS A 104 30.60 12.09 12.42
CA HIS A 104 29.99 11.01 13.20
C HIS A 104 30.86 10.47 14.36
N SER A 105 32.19 10.57 14.25
CA SER A 105 33.11 10.15 15.32
C SER A 105 33.03 11.02 16.57
N ALA A 106 32.51 12.25 16.45
CA ALA A 106 32.38 13.17 17.58
C ALA A 106 31.13 12.95 18.43
N ILE A 107 30.15 12.17 17.94
CA ILE A 107 28.85 12.00 18.62
C ILE A 107 29.01 11.45 20.05
N VAL A 108 29.96 10.54 20.28
CA VAL A 108 30.23 9.99 21.62
C VAL A 108 30.65 11.08 22.61
N ASN A 109 31.36 12.12 22.15
CA ASN A 109 31.74 13.26 22.98
C ASN A 109 30.58 14.24 23.21
N LEU A 110 29.58 14.26 22.33
CA LEU A 110 28.37 15.07 22.49
C LEU A 110 27.42 14.51 23.55
N ILE A 111 27.40 13.19 23.76
CA ILE A 111 26.44 12.55 24.68
C ILE A 111 26.57 13.09 26.12
N PRO A 112 27.76 13.17 26.76
CA PRO A 112 27.90 13.75 28.09
C PRO A 112 27.45 15.22 28.16
N LEU A 113 27.67 15.99 27.09
CA LEU A 113 27.22 17.38 27.00
C LEU A 113 25.70 17.45 27.01
N ALA A 114 25.04 16.60 26.21
CA ALA A 114 23.58 16.52 26.15
C ALA A 114 22.93 15.97 27.44
N GLU A 115 23.66 15.14 28.21
CA GLU A 115 23.17 14.57 29.47
C GLU A 115 23.26 15.57 30.64
N THR A 116 24.41 16.21 30.83
CA THR A 116 24.74 16.85 32.12
C THR A 116 25.31 18.27 32.03
N HIS A 117 25.49 18.85 30.85
CA HIS A 117 26.04 20.20 30.76
C HIS A 117 25.16 21.23 31.47
N GLU A 118 25.78 22.24 32.09
CA GLU A 118 25.10 23.25 32.91
C GLU A 118 24.23 24.19 32.08
N SER A 119 24.71 24.57 30.90
CA SER A 119 23.97 25.42 29.94
C SER A 119 22.95 24.62 29.12
N ASP A 120 21.68 25.04 29.21
CA ASP A 120 20.57 24.51 28.40
C ASP A 120 20.83 24.62 26.90
N ILE A 121 21.41 25.73 26.45
CA ILE A 121 21.71 25.98 25.04
C ILE A 121 22.66 24.92 24.49
N VAL A 122 23.69 24.56 25.27
CA VAL A 122 24.65 23.53 24.90
C VAL A 122 24.00 22.14 24.90
N ARG A 123 23.15 21.85 25.90
CA ARG A 123 22.42 20.57 25.95
C ARG A 123 21.51 20.40 24.75
N ASP A 124 20.75 21.43 24.40
CA ASP A 124 19.83 21.44 23.27
C ASP A 124 20.59 21.30 21.95
N ALA A 125 21.64 22.09 21.73
CA ALA A 125 22.48 22.02 20.54
C ALA A 125 23.13 20.63 20.39
N ALA A 126 23.71 20.09 21.46
CA ALA A 126 24.32 18.76 21.43
C ALA A 126 23.28 17.68 21.11
N SER A 127 22.08 17.77 21.71
CA SER A 127 20.99 16.81 21.48
C SER A 127 20.52 16.82 20.03
N GLU A 128 20.35 17.99 19.44
CA GLU A 128 19.91 18.12 18.04
C GLU A 128 20.99 17.61 17.07
N ALA A 129 22.24 17.98 17.30
CA ALA A 129 23.38 17.48 16.52
C ALA A 129 23.49 15.94 16.58
N ILE A 130 23.38 15.34 17.77
CA ILE A 130 23.38 13.88 17.95
C ILE A 130 22.26 13.24 17.13
N LEU A 131 21.06 13.81 17.19
CA LEU A 131 19.86 13.27 16.56
C LEU A 131 19.94 13.33 15.03
N GLN A 132 20.39 14.45 14.49
CA GLN A 132 20.59 14.63 13.05
C GLN A 132 21.65 13.67 12.50
N LEU A 133 22.79 13.52 13.20
CA LEU A 133 23.84 12.60 12.80
C LEU A 133 23.43 11.12 12.95
N ALA A 134 22.68 10.78 14.01
CA ALA A 134 22.14 9.44 14.19
C ALA A 134 21.13 9.08 13.08
N HIS A 135 20.37 10.05 12.58
CA HIS A 135 19.42 9.86 11.48
C HIS A 135 20.08 9.35 10.20
N GLU A 136 21.16 9.98 9.77
CA GLU A 136 21.89 9.56 8.58
C GLU A 136 22.44 8.13 8.74
N LEU A 137 23.01 7.80 9.91
CA LEU A 137 23.56 6.47 10.16
C LEU A 137 22.48 5.39 10.22
N GLY A 138 21.37 5.65 10.92
CA GLY A 138 20.27 4.71 11.05
C GLY A 138 19.56 4.46 9.71
N HIS A 139 19.32 5.51 8.92
CA HIS A 139 18.76 5.38 7.58
C HIS A 139 19.66 4.50 6.69
N ASN A 140 20.96 4.76 6.67
CA ASN A 140 21.92 3.96 5.91
C ASN A 140 21.95 2.50 6.36
N ALA A 141 21.94 2.25 7.68
CA ALA A 141 21.91 0.89 8.21
C ALA A 141 20.65 0.13 7.81
N ARG A 142 19.49 0.78 7.87
CA ARG A 142 18.20 0.20 7.46
C ARG A 142 18.10 -0.03 5.94
N ALA A 143 18.84 0.74 5.14
CA ALA A 143 18.95 0.60 3.69
C ALA A 143 20.07 -0.36 3.23
N ASN A 144 20.63 -1.19 4.12
CA ASN A 144 21.76 -2.09 3.85
C ASN A 144 23.05 -1.37 3.35
N ARG A 145 23.23 -0.12 3.74
CA ARG A 145 24.43 0.71 3.47
C ARG A 145 25.17 1.03 4.78
N ASP A 146 25.15 0.08 5.72
CA ASP A 146 25.70 0.27 7.08
C ASP A 146 27.22 0.50 7.07
N LYS A 147 27.70 1.25 8.06
CA LYS A 147 29.12 1.41 8.41
C LYS A 147 29.31 1.01 9.88
N PRO A 148 29.41 -0.30 10.18
CA PRO A 148 29.39 -0.80 11.56
C PRO A 148 30.50 -0.22 12.45
N SER A 149 31.67 0.07 11.88
CA SER A 149 32.81 0.66 12.62
C SER A 149 32.53 2.03 13.23
N VAL A 150 31.57 2.77 12.66
CA VAL A 150 31.16 4.09 13.15
C VAL A 150 29.88 3.98 13.97
N ARG A 151 28.91 3.19 13.47
CA ARG A 151 27.57 3.11 14.07
C ARG A 151 27.52 2.30 15.36
N ALA A 152 28.23 1.16 15.44
CA ALA A 152 28.12 0.30 16.63
C ALA A 152 28.57 0.99 17.93
N PRO A 153 29.72 1.69 17.99
CA PRO A 153 30.11 2.44 19.19
C PRO A 153 29.10 3.52 19.58
N LEU A 154 28.49 4.18 18.59
CA LEU A 154 27.44 5.16 18.81
C LEU A 154 26.20 4.54 19.44
N ILE A 155 25.71 3.42 18.89
CA ILE A 155 24.49 2.76 19.40
C ILE A 155 24.70 2.25 20.81
N THR A 156 25.86 1.67 21.11
CA THR A 156 26.21 1.27 22.48
C THR A 156 26.23 2.48 23.42
N ALA A 157 26.85 3.60 23.02
CA ALA A 157 26.90 4.81 23.85
C ALA A 157 25.50 5.43 24.08
N LEU A 158 24.66 5.49 23.06
CA LEU A 158 23.27 5.99 23.16
C LEU A 158 22.37 5.05 23.97
N ALA A 159 22.60 3.73 23.90
CA ALA A 159 21.90 2.77 24.73
C ALA A 159 22.26 2.97 26.21
N GLU A 160 23.55 3.14 26.53
CA GLU A 160 23.99 3.45 27.90
C GLU A 160 23.41 4.80 28.39
N SER A 161 23.33 5.80 27.50
CA SER A 161 22.65 7.07 27.79
C SER A 161 21.17 6.85 28.12
N THR A 162 20.46 6.07 27.31
CA THR A 162 19.04 5.74 27.52
C THR A 162 18.80 5.08 28.88
N LYS A 163 19.72 4.24 29.37
CA LYS A 163 19.63 3.66 30.72
C LYS A 163 19.71 4.71 31.84
N ARG A 164 20.32 5.86 31.58
CA ARG A 164 20.45 6.99 32.51
C ARG A 164 19.35 8.03 32.38
N ILE A 165 18.30 7.79 31.58
CA ILE A 165 17.21 8.76 31.33
C ILE A 165 16.57 9.32 32.60
N ALA A 166 16.45 8.53 33.66
CA ALA A 166 15.92 8.98 34.94
C ALA A 166 16.76 10.12 35.58
N LYS A 167 18.05 10.21 35.24
CA LYS A 167 18.97 11.25 35.74
C LYS A 167 18.90 12.52 34.89
N HIS A 168 19.06 12.41 33.57
CA HIS A 168 19.19 13.57 32.69
C HIS A 168 17.87 14.04 32.05
N LYS A 169 16.81 13.22 32.04
CA LYS A 169 15.47 13.53 31.51
C LYS A 169 15.42 14.00 30.05
N ASN A 170 16.48 13.74 29.29
CA ASN A 170 16.61 14.16 27.90
C ASN A 170 16.07 13.07 26.95
N GLU A 171 14.80 13.18 26.57
CA GLU A 171 14.14 12.23 25.66
C GLU A 171 14.71 12.26 24.23
N ARG A 172 15.36 13.36 23.80
CA ARG A 172 15.96 13.44 22.46
C ARG A 172 17.09 12.43 22.28
N LEU A 173 17.78 12.03 23.35
CA LEU A 173 18.80 10.98 23.30
C LEU A 173 18.19 9.59 23.10
N VAL A 174 16.99 9.35 23.63
CA VAL A 174 16.21 8.13 23.37
C VAL A 174 15.73 8.11 21.92
N ASP A 175 15.26 9.25 21.40
CA ASP A 175 14.92 9.39 19.99
C ASP A 175 16.15 9.15 19.10
N ALA A 176 17.30 9.71 19.44
CA ALA A 176 18.54 9.50 18.68
C ALA A 176 18.98 8.04 18.68
N PHE A 177 18.86 7.35 19.83
CA PHE A 177 19.07 5.92 19.92
C PHE A 177 18.16 5.16 18.93
N LEU A 178 16.85 5.43 18.94
CA LEU A 178 15.89 4.76 18.06
C LEU A 178 16.12 5.11 16.59
N VAL A 179 16.31 6.38 16.27
CA VAL A 179 16.56 6.86 14.91
C VAL A 179 17.83 6.22 14.33
N GLY A 180 18.89 6.10 15.12
CA GLY A 180 20.16 5.48 14.71
C GLY A 180 20.15 3.94 14.68
N SER A 181 19.18 3.31 15.36
CA SER A 181 19.12 1.84 15.49
C SER A 181 18.66 1.14 14.21
N ALA A 182 19.12 -0.09 14.04
CA ALA A 182 18.64 -1.07 13.08
C ALA A 182 18.03 -2.27 13.80
N TRP A 183 17.17 -3.02 13.12
CA TRP A 183 16.42 -4.15 13.72
C TRP A 183 17.31 -5.29 14.25
N ALA A 184 18.56 -5.39 13.79
CA ALA A 184 19.50 -6.43 14.22
C ALA A 184 20.28 -6.05 15.50
N ASP A 185 20.28 -4.77 15.88
CA ASP A 185 21.07 -4.27 16.99
C ASP A 185 20.69 -4.98 18.30
N ALA A 186 21.69 -5.38 19.07
CA ALA A 186 21.48 -6.14 20.29
C ALA A 186 20.84 -5.28 21.38
N GLU A 187 21.23 -4.01 21.45
CA GLU A 187 20.74 -3.00 22.38
C GLU A 187 19.25 -2.74 22.16
N LEU A 188 18.82 -2.53 20.91
CA LEU A 188 17.41 -2.32 20.58
C LEU A 188 16.58 -3.54 21.00
N ARG A 189 17.03 -4.75 20.65
CA ARG A 189 16.36 -6.00 21.01
C ARG A 189 16.27 -6.20 22.53
N ALA A 190 17.30 -5.80 23.27
CA ALA A 190 17.29 -5.86 24.72
C ALA A 190 16.27 -4.87 25.33
N PHE A 191 16.10 -3.68 24.75
CA PHE A 191 15.12 -2.70 25.23
C PHE A 191 13.68 -3.04 24.87
N VAL A 192 13.40 -3.62 23.71
CA VAL A 192 12.02 -4.01 23.32
C VAL A 192 11.61 -5.38 23.88
N SER A 193 12.49 -6.07 24.61
CA SER A 193 12.15 -7.31 25.29
C SER A 193 11.13 -7.07 26.41
N THR A 194 10.15 -7.95 26.57
CA THR A 194 9.13 -7.87 27.63
C THR A 194 9.71 -7.82 29.04
N SER A 195 10.90 -8.39 29.24
CA SER A 195 11.61 -8.38 30.52
C SER A 195 12.38 -7.08 30.81
N SER A 196 12.42 -6.15 29.86
CA SER A 196 13.21 -4.93 29.99
C SER A 196 12.46 -3.85 30.75
N GLU A 197 13.11 -3.22 31.73
CA GLU A 197 12.57 -2.05 32.42
C GLU A 197 12.37 -0.84 31.48
N TYR A 198 13.07 -0.81 30.33
CA TYR A 198 12.98 0.25 29.33
C TYR A 198 11.91 0.00 28.26
N CYS A 199 11.26 -1.18 28.26
CA CYS A 199 10.28 -1.56 27.24
C CYS A 199 9.14 -0.53 27.13
N GLN A 200 8.63 -0.06 28.27
CA GLN A 200 7.55 0.93 28.28
C GLN A 200 8.01 2.29 27.74
N LEU A 201 9.21 2.75 28.10
CA LEU A 201 9.77 3.99 27.58
C LEU A 201 9.91 3.94 26.04
N ILE A 202 10.56 2.88 25.54
CA ILE A 202 10.75 2.69 24.09
C ILE A 202 9.40 2.53 23.38
N GLY A 203 8.49 1.73 23.94
CA GLY A 203 7.15 1.54 23.41
C GLY A 203 6.37 2.85 23.30
N ASN A 204 6.40 3.69 24.34
CA ASN A 204 5.75 5.01 24.33
C ASN A 204 6.34 5.92 23.25
N ARG A 205 7.66 5.94 23.06
CA ARG A 205 8.29 6.72 21.98
C ARG A 205 7.85 6.21 20.61
N LEU A 206 7.89 4.90 20.37
CA LEU A 206 7.46 4.28 19.12
C LEU A 206 5.98 4.54 18.81
N ALA A 207 5.13 4.57 19.82
CA ALA A 207 3.69 4.80 19.67
C ALA A 207 3.32 6.26 19.35
N THR A 208 4.08 7.23 19.86
CA THR A 208 3.69 8.66 19.83
C THR A 208 4.51 9.52 18.87
N THR A 209 5.71 9.10 18.49
CA THR A 209 6.60 9.93 17.68
C THR A 209 6.16 10.06 16.23
N GLN A 210 6.43 11.24 15.65
CA GLN A 210 6.24 11.58 14.24
C GLN A 210 7.58 11.66 13.48
N ARG A 211 8.71 11.35 14.13
CA ARG A 211 10.02 11.38 13.49
C ARG A 211 10.16 10.24 12.48
N ALA A 212 10.36 10.58 11.21
CA ALA A 212 10.44 9.63 10.10
C ALA A 212 11.34 8.42 10.39
N GLY A 213 12.57 8.63 10.87
CA GLY A 213 13.50 7.52 11.16
C GLY A 213 13.00 6.53 12.22
N ILE A 214 12.23 6.97 13.22
CA ILE A 214 11.63 6.08 14.23
C ILE A 214 10.40 5.38 13.67
N VAL A 215 9.57 6.10 12.91
CA VAL A 215 8.39 5.54 12.25
C VAL A 215 8.80 4.46 11.24
N GLU A 216 9.85 4.69 10.46
CA GLU A 216 10.46 3.71 9.55
C GLU A 216 10.99 2.48 10.30
N LEU A 217 11.67 2.71 11.44
CA LEU A 217 12.14 1.61 12.29
C LEU A 217 10.96 0.76 12.77
N LEU A 218 9.90 1.40 13.27
CA LEU A 218 8.69 0.72 13.73
C LEU A 218 8.05 -0.09 12.59
N ALA A 219 7.72 0.57 11.48
CA ALA A 219 7.09 -0.05 10.32
C ALA A 219 7.88 -1.26 9.80
N GLY A 220 9.21 -1.15 9.71
CA GLY A 220 10.05 -2.22 9.21
C GLY A 220 10.19 -3.44 10.13
N PHE A 221 9.64 -3.41 11.35
CA PHE A 221 9.48 -4.64 12.15
C PHE A 221 8.55 -5.65 11.46
N ILE A 222 7.61 -5.21 10.61
CA ILE A 222 6.73 -6.11 9.86
C ILE A 222 7.50 -7.10 8.97
N SER A 223 8.72 -6.75 8.56
CA SER A 223 9.58 -7.60 7.74
C SER A 223 10.48 -8.56 8.55
N ARG A 224 10.38 -8.57 9.89
CA ARG A 224 11.30 -9.32 10.75
C ARG A 224 10.71 -10.68 11.16
N ARG A 225 11.57 -11.70 11.23
CA ARG A 225 11.15 -13.07 11.59
C ARG A 225 10.57 -13.22 12.99
N LYS A 226 10.93 -12.30 13.90
CA LYS A 226 10.47 -12.28 15.28
C LYS A 226 10.13 -10.84 15.63
N VAL A 227 8.84 -10.56 15.78
CA VAL A 227 8.35 -9.25 16.25
C VAL A 227 7.87 -9.42 17.69
N PRO A 228 8.40 -8.65 18.65
CA PRO A 228 7.87 -8.66 20.02
C PRO A 228 6.38 -8.28 20.03
N HIS A 229 5.59 -8.95 20.87
CA HIS A 229 4.13 -8.72 20.90
C HIS A 229 3.77 -7.26 21.24
N SER A 230 4.51 -6.63 22.15
CA SER A 230 4.36 -5.21 22.47
C SER A 230 4.53 -4.29 21.25
N LEU A 231 5.39 -4.67 20.29
CA LEU A 231 5.54 -3.91 19.05
C LEU A 231 4.40 -4.17 18.07
N LEU A 232 3.85 -5.40 18.02
CA LEU A 232 2.64 -5.68 17.23
C LEU A 232 1.44 -4.87 17.76
N GLU A 233 1.28 -4.75 19.08
CA GLU A 233 0.25 -3.90 19.68
C GLU A 233 0.42 -2.42 19.30
N ILE A 234 1.66 -1.91 19.27
CA ILE A 234 1.91 -0.53 18.83
C ILE A 234 1.60 -0.37 17.34
N LEU A 235 2.06 -1.31 16.50
CA LEU A 235 1.81 -1.32 15.06
C LEU A 235 0.30 -1.33 14.74
N SER A 236 -0.49 -2.11 15.48
CA SER A 236 -1.93 -2.22 15.24
C SER A 236 -2.70 -0.99 15.71
N ASN A 237 -2.24 -0.34 16.79
CA ASN A 237 -2.95 0.76 17.43
C ASN A 237 -2.65 2.16 16.86
N ARG A 238 -1.56 2.33 16.10
CA ARG A 238 -1.25 3.63 15.49
C ARG A 238 -2.28 4.01 14.40
N THR A 239 -2.62 5.30 14.36
CA THR A 239 -3.69 5.86 13.51
C THR A 239 -3.20 6.93 12.55
N ASP A 240 -1.96 7.40 12.66
CA ASP A 240 -1.47 8.55 11.89
C ASP A 240 -1.01 8.20 10.47
N ASP A 241 -1.11 9.18 9.57
CA ASP A 241 -0.80 9.04 8.15
C ASP A 241 0.69 8.77 7.88
N VAL A 242 1.59 9.39 8.66
CA VAL A 242 3.05 9.22 8.52
C VAL A 242 3.43 7.75 8.77
N PHE A 243 2.83 7.14 9.79
CA PHE A 243 2.97 5.71 10.04
C PHE A 243 2.32 4.85 8.97
N ARG A 244 1.10 5.17 8.53
CA ARG A 244 0.42 4.44 7.43
C ARG A 244 1.32 4.34 6.20
N ASP A 245 1.86 5.46 5.75
CA ASP A 245 2.71 5.51 4.56
C ASP A 245 4.00 4.69 4.75
N SER A 246 4.61 4.76 5.92
CA SER A 246 5.81 3.99 6.24
C SER A 246 5.53 2.49 6.33
N LEU A 247 4.38 2.09 6.88
CA LEU A 247 3.93 0.70 6.96
C LEU A 247 3.65 0.12 5.57
N LEU A 248 2.89 0.84 4.73
CA LEU A 248 2.58 0.41 3.37
C LEU A 248 3.85 0.28 2.52
N ARG A 249 4.80 1.21 2.67
CA ARG A 249 6.13 1.11 2.05
C ARG A 249 6.92 -0.10 2.53
N ALA A 250 6.85 -0.44 3.81
CA ALA A 250 7.55 -1.60 4.39
C ALA A 250 6.95 -2.94 3.95
N ILE A 251 5.67 -2.97 3.57
CA ILE A 251 4.97 -4.15 3.04
C ILE A 251 5.31 -4.34 1.55
N GLY A 252 5.24 -3.27 0.77
CA GLY A 252 5.46 -3.31 -0.68
C GLY A 252 4.32 -3.95 -1.49
N ASP A 253 4.49 -4.03 -2.79
CA ASP A 253 3.57 -4.68 -3.73
C ASP A 253 3.71 -6.21 -3.76
N GLU A 254 4.91 -6.71 -3.49
CA GLU A 254 5.25 -8.14 -3.41
C GLU A 254 5.79 -8.51 -2.01
N PRO A 255 4.93 -8.62 -0.99
CA PRO A 255 5.36 -8.91 0.38
C PRO A 255 5.94 -10.32 0.51
N SER A 256 7.03 -10.44 1.30
CA SER A 256 7.60 -11.74 1.63
C SER A 256 6.67 -12.58 2.51
N VAL A 257 6.90 -13.90 2.56
CA VAL A 257 6.17 -14.81 3.45
C VAL A 257 6.25 -14.38 4.93
N THR A 258 7.37 -13.77 5.34
CA THR A 258 7.52 -13.24 6.70
C THR A 258 6.59 -12.06 6.95
N VAL A 259 6.49 -11.14 5.97
CA VAL A 259 5.57 -10.00 6.05
C VAL A 259 4.13 -10.48 6.12
N LEU A 260 3.72 -11.40 5.24
CA LEU A 260 2.36 -11.95 5.23
C LEU A 260 2.00 -12.63 6.56
N LYS A 261 2.90 -13.43 7.13
CA LYS A 261 2.69 -14.04 8.44
C LYS A 261 2.52 -12.98 9.54
N ASN A 262 3.37 -11.96 9.55
CA ASN A 262 3.28 -10.91 10.56
C ASN A 262 2.03 -10.04 10.38
N LEU A 263 1.56 -9.82 9.15
CA LEU A 263 0.30 -9.13 8.88
C LEU A 263 -0.91 -9.93 9.41
N GLN A 264 -0.88 -11.25 9.28
CA GLN A 264 -1.91 -12.11 9.85
C GLN A 264 -1.94 -12.02 11.39
N GLU A 265 -0.77 -11.99 12.03
CA GLU A 265 -0.66 -11.82 13.50
C GLU A 265 -1.04 -10.39 13.94
N LEU A 266 -0.76 -9.38 13.11
CA LEU A 266 -1.04 -7.97 13.38
C LEU A 266 -2.55 -7.65 13.34
N GLY A 267 -3.32 -8.33 12.49
CA GLY A 267 -4.71 -8.01 12.23
C GLY A 267 -4.86 -6.76 11.35
N MET A 268 -5.98 -6.03 11.48
CA MET A 268 -6.22 -4.78 10.76
C MET A 268 -5.62 -3.60 11.52
N PRO A 269 -4.58 -2.91 11.00
CA PRO A 269 -4.04 -1.71 11.63
C PRO A 269 -5.07 -0.59 11.62
N LYS A 270 -5.21 0.15 12.73
CA LYS A 270 -6.21 1.24 12.84
C LYS A 270 -6.03 2.33 11.79
N CYS A 271 -4.78 2.66 11.43
CA CYS A 271 -4.50 3.61 10.36
C CYS A 271 -4.96 3.16 8.97
N CYS A 272 -5.25 1.87 8.77
CA CYS A 272 -5.70 1.28 7.50
C CYS A 272 -7.15 0.77 7.55
N ALA A 273 -7.89 1.03 8.63
CA ALA A 273 -9.23 0.49 8.83
C ALA A 273 -10.33 1.24 8.05
N GLU A 274 -9.99 2.32 7.34
CA GLU A 274 -10.94 3.07 6.52
C GLU A 274 -11.25 2.30 5.22
N GLU A 275 -12.50 1.89 5.02
CA GLU A 275 -12.86 0.90 3.99
C GLU A 275 -12.54 1.33 2.55
N GLU A 276 -13.32 2.27 2.01
CA GLU A 276 -13.23 2.70 0.61
C GLU A 276 -12.39 3.97 0.43
N THR A 277 -12.45 4.89 1.40
CA THR A 277 -11.72 6.17 1.36
C THR A 277 -10.22 6.00 1.49
N LEU A 278 -9.74 4.88 2.04
CA LEU A 278 -8.32 4.58 2.14
C LEU A 278 -7.63 4.61 0.77
N MET A 279 -8.28 4.09 -0.28
CA MET A 279 -7.68 4.05 -1.62
C MET A 279 -7.55 5.44 -2.27
N ASP A 280 -8.32 6.42 -1.79
CA ASP A 280 -8.19 7.84 -2.13
C ASP A 280 -7.12 8.53 -1.29
N ALA A 281 -6.93 8.10 -0.04
CA ALA A 281 -5.99 8.69 0.91
C ALA A 281 -4.53 8.22 0.73
N ILE A 282 -4.28 7.17 -0.06
CA ILE A 282 -2.93 6.61 -0.27
C ILE A 282 -2.44 6.74 -1.70
N SER A 283 -1.11 6.81 -1.86
CA SER A 283 -0.48 6.84 -3.17
C SER A 283 -0.72 5.54 -3.97
N ALA A 284 -0.66 5.63 -5.30
CA ALA A 284 -0.83 4.46 -6.18
C ALA A 284 0.13 3.30 -5.86
N ASN A 285 1.35 3.62 -5.41
CA ASN A 285 2.38 2.63 -5.05
C ASN A 285 2.06 1.88 -3.74
N HIS A 286 1.12 2.39 -2.94
CA HIS A 286 0.75 1.81 -1.65
C HIS A 286 -0.53 0.94 -1.71
N ARG A 287 -1.27 0.97 -2.83
CA ARG A 287 -2.57 0.28 -2.95
C ARG A 287 -2.44 -1.24 -2.90
N ALA A 288 -1.43 -1.82 -3.54
CA ALA A 288 -1.17 -3.26 -3.47
C ALA A 288 -0.85 -3.71 -2.04
N ALA A 289 -0.01 -2.94 -1.33
CA ALA A 289 0.30 -3.19 0.09
C ALA A 289 -0.97 -3.16 0.96
N ALA A 290 -1.86 -2.19 0.72
CA ALA A 290 -3.13 -2.09 1.44
C ALA A 290 -4.03 -3.29 1.14
N VAL A 291 -4.14 -3.74 -0.11
CA VAL A 291 -4.85 -4.99 -0.46
C VAL A 291 -4.26 -6.19 0.30
N HIS A 292 -2.93 -6.28 0.44
CA HIS A 292 -2.31 -7.35 1.23
C HIS A 292 -2.65 -7.30 2.72
N ILE A 293 -2.78 -6.12 3.32
CA ILE A 293 -3.28 -5.98 4.70
C ILE A 293 -4.67 -6.61 4.78
N TYR A 294 -5.62 -6.14 3.95
CA TYR A 294 -6.98 -6.67 3.92
C TYR A 294 -7.04 -8.17 3.66
N ASN A 295 -6.15 -8.71 2.82
CA ASN A 295 -6.03 -10.15 2.56
C ASN A 295 -5.64 -10.96 3.81
N GLN A 296 -4.88 -10.37 4.74
CA GLN A 296 -4.37 -11.08 5.93
C GLN A 296 -5.17 -10.78 7.20
N SER A 297 -5.82 -9.62 7.30
CA SER A 297 -6.50 -9.17 8.52
C SER A 297 -7.83 -9.86 8.82
N GLY A 298 -8.33 -10.71 7.92
CA GLY A 298 -9.60 -11.44 8.12
C GLY A 298 -10.82 -10.51 8.21
N ALA A 299 -10.82 -9.41 7.44
CA ALA A 299 -11.94 -8.49 7.37
C ALA A 299 -13.22 -9.20 6.87
N ASP A 300 -14.38 -8.60 7.17
CA ASP A 300 -15.66 -9.01 6.59
C ASP A 300 -15.55 -9.13 5.05
N ALA A 301 -16.14 -10.19 4.48
CA ALA A 301 -15.96 -10.52 3.07
C ALA A 301 -16.45 -9.39 2.14
N LEU A 302 -17.51 -8.67 2.51
CA LEU A 302 -18.02 -7.58 1.69
C LEU A 302 -17.15 -6.34 1.78
N VAL A 303 -16.75 -5.95 2.99
CA VAL A 303 -15.81 -4.84 3.21
C VAL A 303 -14.52 -5.09 2.43
N TYR A 304 -13.99 -6.29 2.57
CA TYR A 304 -12.82 -6.76 1.86
C TYR A 304 -12.95 -6.65 0.33
N LEU A 305 -14.05 -7.15 -0.25
CA LEU A 305 -14.28 -7.09 -1.69
C LEU A 305 -14.44 -5.65 -2.19
N ARG A 306 -15.11 -4.77 -1.42
CA ARG A 306 -15.21 -3.34 -1.75
C ARG A 306 -13.86 -2.68 -1.81
N THR A 307 -13.02 -2.90 -0.81
CA THR A 307 -11.66 -2.34 -0.78
C THR A 307 -10.82 -2.82 -1.97
N ILE A 308 -10.91 -4.10 -2.36
CA ILE A 308 -10.19 -4.61 -3.54
C ILE A 308 -10.71 -3.97 -4.83
N VAL A 309 -12.02 -3.90 -5.01
CA VAL A 309 -12.64 -3.29 -6.19
C VAL A 309 -12.26 -1.81 -6.26
N ALA A 310 -12.27 -1.10 -5.13
CA ALA A 310 -11.84 0.29 -5.04
C ALA A 310 -10.35 0.47 -5.43
N ALA A 311 -9.47 -0.47 -5.04
CA ALA A 311 -8.07 -0.48 -5.43
C ALA A 311 -7.89 -0.75 -6.92
N LEU A 312 -8.60 -1.73 -7.49
CA LEU A 312 -8.55 -2.08 -8.91
C LEU A 312 -9.03 -0.94 -9.81
N LYS A 313 -10.11 -0.25 -9.45
CA LYS A 313 -10.65 0.87 -10.23
C LYS A 313 -9.70 2.06 -10.33
N ARG A 314 -8.84 2.26 -9.32
CA ARG A 314 -7.89 3.38 -9.28
C ARG A 314 -6.54 3.05 -9.90
N ASP A 315 -6.34 1.78 -10.26
CA ASP A 315 -5.09 1.21 -10.76
C ASP A 315 -3.92 1.35 -9.76
N GLY A 316 -2.86 0.59 -9.96
CA GLY A 316 -1.68 0.61 -9.11
C GLY A 316 -0.77 -0.57 -9.39
N GLN A 317 0.54 -0.34 -9.26
CA GLN A 317 1.51 -1.41 -9.46
C GLN A 317 1.25 -2.57 -8.49
N GLY A 318 1.14 -3.78 -9.04
CA GLY A 318 0.90 -5.00 -8.25
C GLY A 318 -0.53 -5.18 -7.73
N CYS A 319 -1.44 -4.22 -7.94
CA CYS A 319 -2.82 -4.30 -7.42
C CYS A 319 -3.59 -5.51 -7.96
N THR A 320 -3.50 -5.79 -9.27
CA THR A 320 -4.16 -6.95 -9.89
C THR A 320 -3.66 -8.26 -9.28
N ALA A 321 -2.36 -8.42 -9.11
CA ALA A 321 -1.78 -9.62 -8.52
C ALA A 321 -2.21 -9.81 -7.05
N ALA A 322 -2.20 -8.72 -6.26
CA ALA A 322 -2.66 -8.71 -4.88
C ALA A 322 -4.16 -9.05 -4.77
N ALA A 323 -4.98 -8.49 -5.66
CA ALA A 323 -6.41 -8.75 -5.76
C ALA A 323 -6.70 -10.20 -6.13
N VAL A 324 -6.01 -10.77 -7.11
CA VAL A 324 -6.16 -12.18 -7.52
C VAL A 324 -5.84 -13.12 -6.37
N SER A 325 -4.68 -12.94 -5.72
CA SER A 325 -4.24 -13.75 -4.57
C SER A 325 -5.26 -13.72 -3.45
N GLY A 326 -5.79 -12.53 -3.18
CA GLY A 326 -6.79 -12.28 -2.16
C GLY A 326 -8.15 -12.90 -2.48
N MET A 327 -8.73 -12.53 -3.62
CA MET A 327 -10.04 -13.01 -4.06
C MET A 327 -10.09 -14.53 -4.20
N MET A 328 -8.97 -15.23 -4.42
CA MET A 328 -8.92 -16.69 -4.42
C MET A 328 -9.06 -17.32 -3.02
N LYS A 329 -8.74 -16.58 -1.96
CA LYS A 329 -8.84 -17.02 -0.55
C LYS A 329 -10.09 -16.51 0.16
N CYS A 330 -10.71 -15.48 -0.40
CA CYS A 330 -11.93 -14.88 0.14
C CYS A 330 -13.06 -15.91 0.29
N VAL A 331 -13.85 -15.80 1.36
CA VAL A 331 -15.08 -16.58 1.52
C VAL A 331 -16.10 -16.07 0.50
N VAL A 332 -16.70 -16.99 -0.25
CA VAL A 332 -17.71 -16.66 -1.26
C VAL A 332 -19.00 -16.27 -0.54
N PRO A 333 -19.51 -15.03 -0.70
CA PRO A 333 -20.77 -14.63 -0.06
C PRO A 333 -21.94 -15.41 -0.64
N GLU A 334 -22.89 -15.83 0.20
CA GLU A 334 -24.04 -16.66 -0.19
C GLU A 334 -25.06 -15.89 -1.06
N TYR A 335 -26.02 -16.61 -1.64
CA TYR A 335 -27.07 -16.00 -2.46
C TYR A 335 -27.88 -14.97 -1.67
N GLU A 336 -28.11 -15.18 -0.38
CA GLU A 336 -28.90 -14.31 0.48
C GLU A 336 -28.29 -12.90 0.58
N VAL A 337 -26.98 -12.79 0.31
CA VAL A 337 -26.26 -11.52 0.20
C VAL A 337 -26.40 -10.93 -1.20
N TRP A 338 -26.21 -11.73 -2.26
CA TRP A 338 -26.20 -11.23 -3.64
C TRP A 338 -27.57 -11.05 -4.30
N GLY A 339 -28.54 -11.89 -3.94
CA GLY A 339 -29.85 -12.00 -4.58
C GLY A 339 -30.64 -10.70 -4.61
N PRO A 340 -30.85 -10.02 -3.47
CA PRO A 340 -31.55 -8.73 -3.43
C PRO A 340 -30.89 -7.69 -4.33
N SER A 341 -29.56 -7.58 -4.26
CA SER A 341 -28.78 -6.66 -5.07
C SER A 341 -28.80 -7.00 -6.56
N ALA A 342 -28.80 -8.29 -6.91
CA ALA A 342 -28.91 -8.74 -8.30
C ALA A 342 -30.27 -8.39 -8.92
N ILE A 343 -31.35 -8.40 -8.13
CA ILE A 343 -32.67 -7.92 -8.59
C ILE A 343 -32.63 -6.42 -8.90
N LEU A 344 -31.98 -5.61 -8.06
CA LEU A 344 -31.82 -4.18 -8.30
C LEU A 344 -31.05 -3.90 -9.61
N ILE A 345 -29.97 -4.64 -9.86
CA ILE A 345 -29.19 -4.55 -11.10
C ILE A 345 -30.05 -5.00 -12.30
N ALA A 346 -30.84 -6.06 -12.14
CA ALA A 346 -31.67 -6.61 -13.20
C ALA A 346 -32.78 -5.64 -13.65
N ALA A 347 -33.24 -4.79 -12.73
CA ALA A 347 -34.22 -3.74 -12.98
C ALA A 347 -33.62 -2.47 -13.62
N ASP A 348 -32.29 -2.39 -13.78
CA ASP A 348 -31.56 -1.23 -14.31
C ASP A 348 -31.89 0.11 -13.63
N ASN A 349 -32.17 0.06 -12.32
CA ASN A 349 -32.45 1.25 -11.53
C ASN A 349 -31.16 1.82 -10.91
N GLN A 350 -30.48 2.68 -11.67
CA GLN A 350 -29.19 3.28 -11.28
C GLN A 350 -29.23 4.01 -9.94
N ALA A 351 -30.34 4.68 -9.60
CA ALA A 351 -30.49 5.36 -8.31
C ALA A 351 -30.51 4.35 -7.15
N ALA A 352 -31.27 3.26 -7.28
CA ALA A 352 -31.33 2.22 -6.26
C ALA A 352 -30.00 1.45 -6.12
N ILE A 353 -29.27 1.23 -7.24
CA ILE A 353 -27.95 0.61 -7.21
C ILE A 353 -26.95 1.47 -6.44
N ALA A 354 -26.97 2.80 -6.64
CA ALA A 354 -26.08 3.73 -5.94
C ALA A 354 -26.38 3.84 -4.44
N GLU A 355 -27.65 3.66 -4.04
CA GLU A 355 -28.08 3.67 -2.64
C GLU A 355 -27.78 2.35 -1.90
N ASP A 356 -27.63 1.23 -2.62
CA ASP A 356 -27.27 -0.08 -2.06
C ASP A 356 -25.77 -0.39 -2.29
N PRO A 357 -24.94 -0.36 -1.23
CA PRO A 357 -23.51 -0.61 -1.37
C PRO A 357 -23.15 -2.03 -1.86
N THR A 358 -24.00 -3.03 -1.59
CA THR A 358 -23.82 -4.41 -2.08
C THR A 358 -24.19 -4.51 -3.56
N ALA A 359 -25.21 -3.78 -4.01
CA ALA A 359 -25.54 -3.67 -5.44
C ALA A 359 -24.46 -2.94 -6.22
N THR A 360 -23.93 -1.84 -5.69
CA THR A 360 -22.76 -1.15 -6.27
C THR A 360 -21.56 -2.10 -6.36
N LEU A 361 -21.27 -2.86 -5.30
CA LEU A 361 -20.19 -3.86 -5.32
C LEU A 361 -20.43 -4.93 -6.39
N LEU A 362 -21.63 -5.51 -6.46
CA LEU A 362 -21.97 -6.56 -7.42
C LEU A 362 -21.86 -6.06 -8.87
N ALA A 363 -22.37 -4.85 -9.16
CA ALA A 363 -22.23 -4.24 -10.48
C ALA A 363 -20.75 -4.08 -10.86
N ASN A 364 -19.93 -3.59 -9.93
CA ASN A 364 -18.50 -3.44 -10.16
C ASN A 364 -17.78 -4.79 -10.37
N LEU A 365 -18.20 -5.85 -9.67
CA LEU A 365 -17.65 -7.19 -9.88
C LEU A 365 -18.05 -7.72 -11.26
N ILE A 366 -19.28 -7.48 -11.72
CA ILE A 366 -19.72 -7.84 -13.07
C ILE A 366 -18.88 -7.11 -14.12
N ASP A 367 -18.62 -5.81 -13.94
CA ASP A 367 -17.76 -5.03 -14.84
C ASP A 367 -16.34 -5.60 -14.92
N LEU A 368 -15.82 -6.16 -13.81
CA LEU A 368 -14.49 -6.79 -13.77
C LEU A 368 -14.42 -8.12 -14.54
N LEU A 369 -15.54 -8.69 -15.00
CA LEU A 369 -15.53 -9.87 -15.87
C LEU A 369 -14.97 -9.58 -17.27
N ASP A 370 -14.95 -8.32 -17.70
CA ASP A 370 -14.36 -7.86 -18.96
C ASP A 370 -12.87 -7.47 -18.82
N HIS A 371 -12.26 -7.72 -17.66
CA HIS A 371 -10.87 -7.38 -17.41
C HIS A 371 -9.89 -8.23 -18.26
N ARG A 372 -8.76 -7.63 -18.66
CA ARG A 372 -7.75 -8.27 -19.54
C ARG A 372 -7.03 -9.46 -18.89
N ASP A 373 -6.88 -9.44 -17.57
CA ASP A 373 -6.24 -10.53 -16.81
C ASP A 373 -7.23 -11.69 -16.56
N PRO A 374 -7.05 -12.86 -17.19
CA PRO A 374 -7.95 -14.01 -17.03
C PRO A 374 -7.95 -14.59 -15.62
N SER A 375 -6.88 -14.39 -14.84
CA SER A 375 -6.84 -14.86 -13.45
C SER A 375 -7.76 -14.04 -12.57
N LEU A 376 -7.85 -12.73 -12.81
CA LEU A 376 -8.80 -11.86 -12.11
C LEU A 376 -10.23 -12.24 -12.48
N VAL A 377 -10.54 -12.39 -13.76
CA VAL A 377 -11.87 -12.82 -14.24
C VAL A 377 -12.29 -14.15 -13.59
N ARG A 378 -11.37 -15.12 -13.51
CA ARG A 378 -11.64 -16.40 -12.84
C ARG A 378 -11.94 -16.23 -11.35
N SER A 379 -11.18 -15.39 -10.65
CA SER A 379 -11.40 -15.09 -9.24
C SER A 379 -12.76 -14.43 -9.01
N VAL A 380 -13.14 -13.47 -9.85
CA VAL A 380 -14.45 -12.79 -9.79
C VAL A 380 -15.58 -13.79 -10.01
N ARG A 381 -15.52 -14.64 -11.05
CA ARG A 381 -16.54 -15.69 -11.28
C ARG A 381 -16.67 -16.63 -10.09
N ARG A 382 -15.57 -16.97 -9.43
CA ARG A 382 -15.61 -17.79 -8.21
C ARG A 382 -16.40 -17.11 -7.09
N ILE A 383 -16.20 -15.81 -6.89
CA ILE A 383 -16.94 -15.01 -5.89
C ILE A 383 -18.42 -14.89 -6.26
N LEU A 384 -18.74 -14.85 -7.55
CA LEU A 384 -20.11 -14.80 -8.06
C LEU A 384 -20.73 -16.18 -8.31
N ALA A 385 -20.10 -17.26 -7.85
CA ALA A 385 -20.59 -18.63 -8.06
C ALA A 385 -22.03 -18.88 -7.60
N PRO A 386 -22.54 -18.26 -6.52
CA PRO A 386 -23.95 -18.41 -6.14
C PRO A 386 -24.95 -17.82 -7.14
N LEU A 387 -24.47 -16.99 -8.08
CA LEU A 387 -25.23 -16.48 -9.22
C LEU A 387 -24.96 -17.26 -10.52
N HIS A 388 -24.28 -18.42 -10.46
CA HIS A 388 -24.12 -19.30 -11.62
C HIS A 388 -25.42 -20.05 -11.94
N ALA A 389 -25.53 -20.53 -13.17
CA ALA A 389 -26.74 -21.21 -13.63
C ALA A 389 -27.07 -22.44 -12.77
N GLU A 390 -26.06 -23.22 -12.38
CA GLU A 390 -26.25 -24.41 -11.53
C GLU A 390 -26.93 -24.09 -10.19
N ALA A 391 -26.54 -22.99 -9.53
CA ALA A 391 -27.12 -22.56 -8.26
C ALA A 391 -28.47 -21.85 -8.42
N MET A 392 -28.68 -21.19 -9.56
CA MET A 392 -29.82 -20.30 -9.78
C MET A 392 -31.03 -20.96 -10.42
N LEU A 393 -30.88 -22.01 -11.23
CA LEU A 393 -31.99 -22.55 -12.03
C LEU A 393 -33.20 -23.00 -11.18
N GLU A 394 -32.98 -23.65 -10.05
CA GLU A 394 -34.06 -24.03 -9.14
C GLU A 394 -34.75 -22.79 -8.54
N ARG A 395 -33.96 -21.80 -8.11
CA ARG A 395 -34.47 -20.55 -7.51
C ARG A 395 -35.28 -19.74 -8.52
N LEU A 396 -34.79 -19.65 -9.76
CA LEU A 396 -35.43 -18.97 -10.88
C LEU A 396 -36.80 -19.56 -11.21
N SER A 397 -36.98 -20.88 -11.06
CA SER A 397 -38.26 -21.53 -11.38
C SER A 397 -39.45 -21.03 -10.56
N GLY A 398 -39.20 -20.57 -9.33
CA GLY A 398 -40.22 -20.03 -8.42
C GLY A 398 -40.45 -18.52 -8.52
N MET A 399 -39.68 -17.80 -9.33
CA MET A 399 -39.76 -16.33 -9.44
C MET A 399 -40.83 -15.87 -10.44
N PRO A 400 -41.37 -14.64 -10.28
CA PRO A 400 -42.16 -13.99 -11.32
C PRO A 400 -41.38 -13.94 -12.64
N GLU A 401 -42.11 -14.04 -13.74
CA GLU A 401 -41.51 -14.19 -15.08
C GLU A 401 -40.54 -13.05 -15.45
N ALA A 402 -40.92 -11.81 -15.16
CA ALA A 402 -40.10 -10.63 -15.45
C ALA A 402 -38.77 -10.68 -14.68
N ASP A 403 -38.82 -10.91 -13.37
CA ASP A 403 -37.66 -11.01 -12.49
C ASP A 403 -36.79 -12.20 -12.88
N ARG A 404 -37.40 -13.35 -13.18
CA ARG A 404 -36.72 -14.57 -13.61
C ARG A 404 -35.84 -14.30 -14.83
N ARG A 405 -36.39 -13.69 -15.89
CA ARG A 405 -35.64 -13.42 -17.12
C ARG A 405 -34.59 -12.32 -16.93
N ALA A 406 -34.90 -11.29 -16.14
CA ALA A 406 -33.98 -10.21 -15.86
C ALA A 406 -32.75 -10.71 -15.07
N LEU A 407 -32.98 -11.50 -14.01
CA LEU A 407 -31.92 -12.16 -13.24
C LEU A 407 -31.19 -13.22 -14.09
N GLY A 408 -31.92 -13.93 -14.95
CA GLY A 408 -31.36 -14.86 -15.92
C GLY A 408 -30.30 -14.25 -16.85
N ARG A 409 -30.50 -12.99 -17.28
CA ARG A 409 -29.48 -12.25 -18.04
C ARG A 409 -28.22 -11.98 -17.22
N ILE A 410 -28.35 -11.65 -15.94
CA ILE A 410 -27.18 -11.48 -15.05
C ILE A 410 -26.42 -12.79 -14.91
N VAL A 411 -27.12 -13.90 -14.67
CA VAL A 411 -26.52 -15.25 -14.61
C VAL A 411 -25.74 -15.54 -15.90
N MET A 412 -26.32 -15.21 -17.05
CA MET A 412 -25.69 -15.39 -18.36
C MET A 412 -24.42 -14.54 -18.57
N THR A 413 -24.36 -13.35 -18.00
CA THR A 413 -23.15 -12.50 -18.01
C THR A 413 -22.04 -13.11 -17.14
N ILE A 414 -22.41 -13.68 -15.99
CA ILE A 414 -21.46 -14.21 -15.00
C ILE A 414 -20.93 -15.60 -15.43
N ASP A 415 -21.83 -16.51 -15.78
CA ASP A 415 -21.53 -17.92 -16.05
C ASP A 415 -21.42 -18.21 -17.55
N THR A 416 -20.19 -18.19 -18.08
CA THR A 416 -19.91 -18.48 -19.48
C THR A 416 -20.21 -19.92 -19.91
N GLU A 417 -20.38 -20.84 -18.96
CA GLU A 417 -20.68 -22.25 -19.26
C GLU A 417 -22.19 -22.52 -19.34
N ALA A 418 -23.04 -21.57 -18.90
CA ALA A 418 -24.50 -21.72 -18.86
C ALA A 418 -25.08 -22.20 -20.19
N ILE A 419 -24.68 -21.58 -21.32
CA ILE A 419 -25.14 -21.96 -22.66
C ILE A 419 -24.74 -23.37 -23.04
N SER A 420 -23.49 -23.77 -22.76
CA SER A 420 -23.03 -25.12 -23.08
C SER A 420 -23.82 -26.16 -22.30
N ARG A 421 -24.01 -25.93 -21.00
CA ARG A 421 -24.77 -26.84 -20.13
C ARG A 421 -26.23 -26.98 -20.57
N ILE A 422 -26.89 -25.87 -20.93
CA ILE A 422 -28.26 -25.92 -21.45
C ILE A 422 -28.27 -26.67 -22.79
N ARG A 423 -27.34 -26.38 -23.69
CA ARG A 423 -27.24 -27.06 -24.99
C ARG A 423 -27.08 -28.58 -24.84
N ASP A 424 -26.26 -29.02 -23.89
CA ASP A 424 -26.09 -30.44 -23.58
C ASP A 424 -27.37 -31.05 -22.99
N GLY A 425 -28.04 -30.31 -22.09
CA GLY A 425 -29.35 -30.68 -21.55
C GLY A 425 -30.43 -30.85 -22.62
N LEU A 426 -30.46 -29.95 -23.63
CA LEU A 426 -31.40 -30.02 -24.76
C LEU A 426 -31.14 -31.25 -25.67
N ARG A 427 -29.92 -31.79 -25.68
CA ARG A 427 -29.54 -32.98 -26.46
C ARG A 427 -29.65 -34.28 -25.66
N HIS A 428 -30.00 -34.20 -24.37
CA HIS A 428 -29.98 -35.33 -23.47
C HIS A 428 -31.03 -36.39 -23.87
N PRO A 429 -30.74 -37.71 -23.81
CA PRO A 429 -31.67 -38.75 -24.25
C PRO A 429 -32.94 -38.84 -23.39
N VAL A 430 -32.86 -38.47 -22.11
CA VAL A 430 -34.00 -38.47 -21.18
C VAL A 430 -34.86 -37.22 -21.38
N LEU A 431 -36.15 -37.41 -21.66
CA LEU A 431 -37.11 -36.33 -21.91
C LEU A 431 -37.19 -35.31 -20.77
N GLY A 432 -37.24 -35.74 -19.51
CA GLY A 432 -37.30 -34.84 -18.35
C GLY A 432 -36.15 -33.83 -18.35
N LYS A 433 -34.91 -34.29 -18.58
CA LYS A 433 -33.73 -33.42 -18.67
C LYS A 433 -33.81 -32.42 -19.82
N ARG A 434 -34.43 -32.80 -20.95
CA ARG A 434 -34.67 -31.85 -22.06
C ARG A 434 -35.72 -30.81 -21.68
N LEU A 435 -36.81 -31.21 -21.03
CA LEU A 435 -37.83 -30.26 -20.54
C LEU A 435 -37.24 -29.27 -19.54
N ASP A 436 -36.44 -29.74 -18.59
CA ASP A 436 -35.72 -28.90 -17.63
C ASP A 436 -34.79 -27.91 -18.36
N ALA A 437 -34.08 -28.38 -19.41
CA ALA A 437 -33.19 -27.53 -20.21
C ALA A 437 -33.96 -26.48 -21.04
N ILE A 438 -35.15 -26.81 -21.56
CA ILE A 438 -36.02 -25.84 -22.25
C ILE A 438 -36.50 -24.77 -21.26
N ALA A 439 -36.92 -25.17 -20.05
CA ALA A 439 -37.31 -24.24 -18.99
C ALA A 439 -36.14 -23.37 -18.52
N ALA A 440 -34.95 -23.95 -18.40
CA ALA A 440 -33.71 -23.23 -18.10
C ALA A 440 -33.36 -22.20 -19.18
N ALA A 441 -33.53 -22.55 -20.46
CA ALA A 441 -33.31 -21.62 -21.57
C ALA A 441 -34.25 -20.40 -21.50
N ASP A 442 -35.51 -20.59 -21.11
CA ASP A 442 -36.44 -19.48 -20.87
C ASP A 442 -36.02 -18.65 -19.65
N ALA A 443 -35.71 -19.32 -18.54
CA ALA A 443 -35.32 -18.67 -17.29
C ALA A 443 -34.09 -17.79 -17.45
N LEU A 444 -33.10 -18.24 -18.23
CA LEU A 444 -31.88 -17.49 -18.54
C LEU A 444 -32.02 -16.52 -19.72
N ALA A 445 -33.23 -16.36 -20.29
CA ALA A 445 -33.46 -15.58 -21.51
C ALA A 445 -32.53 -15.95 -22.68
N ALA A 446 -32.16 -17.24 -22.77
CA ALA A 446 -31.16 -17.78 -23.68
C ALA A 446 -31.74 -18.46 -24.94
N VAL A 447 -33.07 -18.43 -25.12
CA VAL A 447 -33.77 -19.10 -26.22
C VAL A 447 -33.21 -18.72 -27.60
N ASP A 448 -32.99 -17.42 -27.84
CA ASP A 448 -32.47 -16.93 -29.13
C ASP A 448 -31.02 -17.38 -29.39
N LEU A 449 -30.19 -17.45 -28.36
CA LEU A 449 -28.80 -17.94 -28.44
C LEU A 449 -28.73 -19.46 -28.73
N LEU A 450 -29.85 -20.16 -28.59
CA LEU A 450 -29.99 -21.60 -28.77
C LEU A 450 -30.89 -21.96 -29.97
N SER A 451 -31.06 -21.03 -30.92
CA SER A 451 -31.95 -21.17 -32.08
C SER A 451 -31.81 -22.51 -32.82
N GLU A 452 -30.58 -22.99 -33.08
CA GLU A 452 -30.34 -24.27 -33.75
C GLU A 452 -30.87 -25.48 -32.94
N SER A 453 -30.70 -25.45 -31.62
CA SER A 453 -31.22 -26.49 -30.73
C SER A 453 -32.75 -26.48 -30.72
N PHE A 454 -33.35 -25.29 -30.71
CA PHE A 454 -34.81 -25.12 -30.77
C PHE A 454 -35.38 -25.53 -32.14
N GLU A 455 -34.68 -25.31 -33.25
CA GLU A 455 -35.08 -25.80 -34.57
C GLU A 455 -35.18 -27.32 -34.59
N ARG A 456 -34.16 -28.02 -34.06
CA ARG A 456 -34.17 -29.48 -33.95
C ARG A 456 -35.33 -29.96 -33.09
N ILE A 457 -35.53 -29.35 -31.91
CA ILE A 457 -36.63 -29.72 -31.00
C ILE A 457 -37.97 -29.56 -31.71
N SER A 458 -38.17 -28.44 -32.42
CA SER A 458 -39.41 -28.08 -33.11
C SER A 458 -39.83 -29.09 -34.18
N ARG A 459 -38.87 -29.74 -34.85
CA ARG A 459 -39.12 -30.69 -35.93
C ARG A 459 -39.18 -32.15 -35.48
N GLU A 460 -38.23 -32.56 -34.64
CA GLU A 460 -37.91 -33.99 -34.48
C GLU A 460 -38.20 -34.53 -33.07
N ASP A 461 -38.40 -33.69 -32.06
CA ASP A 461 -38.48 -34.14 -30.67
C ASP A 461 -39.90 -34.59 -30.26
N HIS A 462 -39.99 -35.14 -29.06
CA HIS A 462 -41.21 -35.54 -28.40
C HIS A 462 -42.21 -34.37 -28.29
N GLN A 463 -43.50 -34.69 -28.45
CA GLN A 463 -44.59 -33.71 -28.46
C GLN A 463 -44.57 -32.76 -27.25
N ALA A 464 -44.29 -33.28 -26.04
CA ALA A 464 -44.21 -32.46 -24.83
C ALA A 464 -43.09 -31.41 -24.90
N ALA A 465 -41.91 -31.77 -25.41
CA ALA A 465 -40.79 -30.85 -25.59
C ALA A 465 -41.12 -29.78 -26.64
N ARG A 466 -41.80 -30.17 -27.73
CA ARG A 466 -42.26 -29.26 -28.77
C ARG A 466 -43.27 -28.23 -28.26
N VAL A 467 -44.24 -28.66 -27.44
CA VAL A 467 -45.22 -27.76 -26.83
C VAL A 467 -44.53 -26.75 -25.90
N LEU A 468 -43.63 -27.22 -25.04
CA LEU A 468 -42.88 -26.33 -24.14
C LEU A 468 -41.96 -25.39 -24.95
N ALA A 469 -41.33 -25.88 -26.01
CA ALA A 469 -40.54 -25.06 -26.93
C ALA A 469 -41.38 -23.91 -27.53
N CYS A 470 -42.61 -24.17 -27.99
CA CYS A 470 -43.51 -23.12 -28.44
C CYS A 470 -43.75 -22.06 -27.36
N GLN A 471 -44.02 -22.50 -26.13
CA GLN A 471 -44.32 -21.61 -25.00
C GLN A 471 -43.13 -20.71 -24.66
N VAL A 472 -41.90 -21.22 -24.68
CA VAL A 472 -40.72 -20.38 -24.38
C VAL A 472 -40.31 -19.50 -25.56
N MET A 473 -40.52 -19.95 -26.80
CA MET A 473 -40.27 -19.16 -28.01
C MET A 473 -41.25 -17.99 -28.19
N SER A 474 -42.40 -17.99 -27.51
CA SER A 474 -43.35 -16.87 -27.56
C SER A 474 -42.75 -15.55 -27.07
N ARG A 475 -41.69 -15.62 -26.25
CA ARG A 475 -40.99 -14.48 -25.64
C ARG A 475 -39.58 -14.27 -26.20
N ALA A 476 -39.23 -15.03 -27.23
CA ALA A 476 -37.97 -14.87 -27.92
C ALA A 476 -38.09 -13.69 -28.91
N GLU A 477 -37.01 -12.99 -29.18
CA GLU A 477 -37.01 -11.77 -30.02
C GLU A 477 -36.52 -12.05 -31.45
N SER A 478 -35.80 -13.15 -31.68
CA SER A 478 -35.24 -13.44 -33.00
C SER A 478 -36.32 -13.81 -34.04
N LYS A 479 -36.08 -13.42 -35.30
CA LYS A 479 -36.94 -13.83 -36.43
C LYS A 479 -36.93 -15.34 -36.66
N ASN A 480 -35.85 -16.01 -36.27
CA ASN A 480 -35.69 -17.46 -36.42
C ASN A 480 -36.73 -18.20 -35.57
N THR A 481 -36.85 -17.87 -34.29
CA THR A 481 -37.86 -18.49 -33.41
C THR A 481 -39.29 -18.18 -33.86
N LEU A 482 -39.56 -16.98 -34.41
CA LEU A 482 -40.86 -16.65 -35.01
C LEU A 482 -41.18 -17.52 -36.24
N ASN A 483 -40.20 -17.75 -37.11
CA ASN A 483 -40.37 -18.60 -38.28
C ASN A 483 -40.61 -20.05 -37.88
N LEU A 484 -39.94 -20.56 -36.86
CA LEU A 484 -40.20 -21.89 -36.30
C LEU A 484 -41.63 -22.01 -35.75
N LEU A 485 -42.11 -21.00 -35.02
CA LEU A 485 -43.50 -20.97 -34.56
C LEU A 485 -44.50 -20.97 -35.73
N LYS A 486 -44.22 -20.24 -36.82
CA LYS A 486 -45.06 -20.24 -38.04
C LYS A 486 -45.04 -21.59 -38.76
N GLU A 487 -43.89 -22.26 -38.80
CA GLU A 487 -43.78 -23.63 -39.33
C GLU A 487 -44.66 -24.58 -38.49
N MET A 488 -44.58 -24.50 -37.16
CA MET A 488 -45.34 -25.34 -36.24
C MET A 488 -46.85 -25.03 -36.23
N SER A 489 -47.27 -23.80 -36.49
CA SER A 489 -48.70 -23.44 -36.60
C SER A 489 -49.34 -23.97 -37.89
N GLY A 490 -48.54 -24.32 -38.91
CA GLY A 490 -48.99 -24.98 -40.13
C GLY A 490 -49.21 -26.49 -40.02
N LEU A 491 -48.89 -27.11 -38.87
CA LEU A 491 -49.10 -28.55 -38.64
C LEU A 491 -50.60 -28.91 -38.62
N PRO A 492 -50.97 -30.19 -38.84
CA PRO A 492 -52.34 -30.67 -38.61
C PRO A 492 -52.83 -30.38 -37.18
N PRO A 493 -54.15 -30.40 -36.91
CA PRO A 493 -54.69 -30.18 -35.56
C PRO A 493 -54.03 -31.07 -34.51
N CYS A 494 -53.22 -30.48 -33.63
CA CYS A 494 -52.49 -31.16 -32.57
C CYS A 494 -52.07 -30.15 -31.49
N PRO A 495 -51.71 -30.59 -30.27
CA PRO A 495 -51.34 -29.67 -29.20
C PRO A 495 -50.15 -28.75 -29.52
N VAL A 496 -49.24 -29.20 -30.39
CA VAL A 496 -48.08 -28.40 -30.84
C VAL A 496 -48.53 -27.21 -31.67
N ARG A 497 -49.47 -27.42 -32.61
CA ARG A 497 -50.05 -26.38 -33.46
C ARG A 497 -50.74 -25.32 -32.62
N ASP A 498 -51.58 -25.76 -31.68
CA ASP A 498 -52.38 -24.86 -30.86
C ASP A 498 -51.47 -24.04 -29.91
N ALA A 499 -50.41 -24.65 -29.36
CA ALA A 499 -49.39 -23.93 -28.60
C ALA A 499 -48.61 -22.92 -29.45
N ALA A 500 -48.30 -23.24 -30.71
CA ALA A 500 -47.59 -22.34 -31.62
C ALA A 500 -48.44 -21.13 -32.02
N ILE A 501 -49.73 -21.32 -32.31
CA ILE A 501 -50.67 -20.21 -32.59
C ILE A 501 -50.74 -19.26 -31.38
N LYS A 502 -50.96 -19.81 -30.18
CA LYS A 502 -50.98 -19.03 -28.94
C LYS A 502 -49.67 -18.27 -28.68
N ALA A 503 -48.54 -18.91 -28.97
CA ALA A 503 -47.23 -18.29 -28.85
C ALA A 503 -47.03 -17.11 -29.81
N ILE A 504 -47.52 -17.22 -31.06
CA ILE A 504 -47.49 -16.12 -32.03
C ILE A 504 -48.38 -14.97 -31.58
N GLU A 505 -49.61 -15.24 -31.13
CA GLU A 505 -50.53 -14.23 -30.61
C GLU A 505 -49.93 -13.48 -29.43
N THR A 506 -49.30 -14.21 -28.49
CA THR A 506 -48.61 -13.62 -27.33
C THR A 506 -47.51 -12.66 -27.78
N ARG A 507 -46.70 -13.06 -28.76
CA ARG A 507 -45.62 -12.24 -29.29
C ARG A 507 -46.12 -10.98 -30.00
N GLN A 508 -47.18 -11.10 -30.79
CA GLN A 508 -47.84 -9.97 -31.44
C GLN A 508 -48.43 -8.98 -30.45
N ALA A 509 -48.98 -9.46 -29.33
CA ALA A 509 -49.46 -8.62 -28.26
C ALA A 509 -48.33 -7.87 -27.54
N MET A 510 -47.16 -8.50 -27.38
CA MET A 510 -45.97 -7.86 -26.80
C MET A 510 -45.37 -6.81 -27.73
N ASP A 511 -45.31 -7.06 -29.05
CA ASP A 511 -44.78 -6.09 -30.03
C ASP A 511 -45.68 -4.84 -30.19
N ALA A 512 -46.93 -4.89 -29.71
CA ALA A 512 -47.90 -3.80 -29.78
C ALA A 512 -47.90 -2.88 -28.55
N LEU A 513 -47.21 -3.28 -27.47
CA LEU A 513 -47.01 -2.51 -26.24
C LEU A 513 -45.70 -1.74 -26.31
#